data_AF-A0A932Q0S1-F1
#
_entry.id   AF-A0A932Q0S1-F1
#
_cell.length_a   1.000
_cell.length_b   1.000
_cell.length_c   1.000
_cell.angle_alpha   90.00
_cell.angle_beta   90.00
_cell.angle_gamma   90.00
#
_symmetry.space_group_name_H-M   'P 1'
#
loop_
_entity.id
_entity.type
_entity.pdbx_description
1 polymer ?
#
loop_
_entity_poly.entity_id
_entity_poly.type
_entity_poly.pdbx_seq_one_letter_code
_entity_poly.pdbx_strand_id
1 'polypeptide(L)' 'MSRGRKIVAWILIGAGGIFFLQGLRVLPSPLMYGKIEWVVIGGAMVGAGLLLAFIPFQKRI' A
#
# COMPACT_ATOMS: atom_id res chain seq x y z
N MET A 1 -10.09 -3.78 15.66
CA MET A 1 -8.97 -4.22 14.78
C MET A 1 -7.85 -4.76 15.65
N SER A 2 -7.39 -6.00 15.44
CA SER A 2 -6.26 -6.56 16.22
C SER A 2 -4.99 -5.73 15.99
N ARG A 3 -4.08 -5.68 16.98
CA ARG A 3 -2.81 -4.94 16.87
C ARG A 3 -2.01 -5.33 15.61
N GLY A 4 -1.92 -6.63 15.33
CA GLY A 4 -1.24 -7.14 14.13
C GLY A 4 -1.83 -6.59 12.82
N ARG A 5 -3.17 -6.58 12.69
CA ARG A 5 -3.84 -6.06 11.50
C ARG A 5 -3.58 -4.56 11.27
N LYS A 6 -3.51 -3.77 12.34
CA LYS A 6 -3.12 -2.34 12.26
C LYS A 6 -1.73 -2.18 11.70
N ILE A 7 -0.77 -2.93 12.22
CA ILE A 7 0.62 -2.85 11.80
C ILE A 7 0.75 -3.23 10.31
N VAL A 8 0.15 -4.33 9.89
CA VAL A 8 0.19 -4.78 8.49
C VAL A 8 -0.45 -3.74 7.56
N ALA A 9 -1.59 -3.16 7.94
CA ALA A 9 -2.25 -2.12 7.14
C ALA A 9 -1.35 -0.89 6.96
N TRP A 10 -0.72 -0.40 8.03
CA TRP A 10 0.18 0.75 7.96
C TRP A 10 1.43 0.48 7.13
N ILE A 11 2.01 -0.72 7.24
CA ILE A 11 3.16 -1.12 6.40
C ILE A 11 2.76 -1.13 4.92
N LEU A 12 1.61 -1.70 4.57
CA LEU A 12 1.11 -1.72 3.20
C LEU A 12 0.89 -0.31 2.64
N ILE A 13 0.25 0.57 3.41
CA ILE A 13 0.01 1.96 3.02
C ILE A 13 1.34 2.71 2.82
N GLY A 14 2.27 2.59 3.77
CA GLY A 14 3.57 3.27 3.70
C GLY A 14 4.42 2.79 2.53
N ALA A 15 4.65 1.47 2.44
CA ALA A 15 5.46 0.89 1.36
C ALA A 15 4.81 1.10 -0.02
N GLY A 16 3.49 0.88 -0.12
CA GLY A 16 2.73 1.11 -1.34
C GLY A 16 2.78 2.57 -1.79
N GLY A 17 2.65 3.51 -0.85
CA GLY A 17 2.79 4.95 -1.13
C GLY A 17 4.16 5.30 -1.68
N ILE A 18 5.24 4.76 -1.10
CA ILE A 18 6.60 4.96 -1.60
C ILE A 18 6.72 4.42 -3.04
N PHE A 19 6.26 3.20 -3.31
CA PHE A 19 6.36 2.60 -4.66
C PHE A 19 5.55 3.40 -5.68
N PHE A 20 4.35 3.83 -5.30
CA PHE A 20 3.46 4.65 -6.13
C PHE A 20 4.14 5.97 -6.52
N LEU A 21 4.66 6.69 -5.52
CA LEU A 21 5.32 7.97 -5.70
C LEU A 21 6.64 7.83 -6.48
N GLN A 22 7.40 6.76 -6.28
CA GLN A 22 8.59 6.46 -7.07
C GLN A 22 8.23 6.18 -8.54
N GLY A 23 7.18 5.40 -8.80
CA GLY A 23 6.66 5.16 -10.14
C GLY A 23 6.19 6.45 -10.84
N LEU A 24 5.57 7.37 -10.10
CA LEU A 24 5.14 8.68 -10.58
C LEU A 24 6.25 9.73 -10.71
N ARG A 25 7.52 9.35 -10.47
CA ARG A 25 8.69 10.25 -10.51
C ARG A 25 8.71 11.33 -9.42
N VAL A 26 7.92 11.18 -8.36
CA VAL A 26 7.87 12.12 -7.23
C VAL A 26 9.01 11.84 -6.23
N LEU A 27 9.34 10.56 -6.01
CA LEU A 27 10.43 10.15 -5.12
C LEU A 27 11.55 9.46 -5.91
N PRO A 28 12.83 9.81 -5.70
CA PRO A 28 13.94 9.17 -6.42
C PRO A 28 14.09 7.70 -6.04
N SER A 29 14.47 6.86 -7.01
CA SER A 29 14.72 5.43 -6.81
C SER A 29 15.62 4.88 -7.92
N PRO A 30 16.65 4.08 -7.60
CA PRO A 30 17.49 3.47 -8.62
C PRO A 30 16.78 2.36 -9.41
N LEU A 31 15.69 1.79 -8.87
CA LEU A 31 15.02 0.62 -9.45
C LEU A 31 13.63 0.95 -10.01
N MET A 32 12.89 1.84 -9.35
CA MET A 32 11.46 2.02 -9.56
C MET A 32 11.09 3.31 -10.32
N TYR A 33 12.02 4.27 -10.40
CA TYR A 33 11.71 5.63 -10.83
C TYR A 33 11.13 5.69 -12.25
N GLY A 34 9.93 6.23 -12.38
CA GLY A 34 9.29 6.47 -13.67
C GLY A 34 8.76 5.25 -14.40
N LYS A 35 8.70 4.07 -13.77
CA LYS A 35 8.08 2.88 -14.36
C LYS A 35 6.64 2.73 -13.86
N ILE A 36 5.70 2.63 -14.80
CA ILE A 36 4.26 2.57 -14.52
C ILE A 36 3.84 1.34 -13.70
N GLU A 37 4.58 0.25 -13.81
CA GLU A 37 4.40 -0.98 -13.02
C GLU A 37 4.35 -0.68 -11.52
N TRP A 38 5.22 0.20 -11.03
CA TRP A 38 5.28 0.58 -9.61
C TRP A 38 4.15 1.51 -9.18
N VAL A 39 3.56 2.28 -10.12
CA VAL A 39 2.34 3.04 -9.88
C VAL A 39 1.17 2.08 -9.64
N VAL A 40 1.03 1.05 -10.47
CA VAL A 40 -0.05 0.06 -10.32
C VAL A 40 0.14 -0.76 -9.04
N ILE A 41 1.34 -1.30 -8.82
CA ILE A 41 1.67 -2.11 -7.64
C ILE A 41 1.50 -1.29 -6.36
N GLY A 42 2.10 -0.09 -6.31
CA GLY A 42 2.02 0.79 -5.15
C GLY A 42 0.59 1.23 -4.84
N GLY A 43 -0.19 1.58 -5.87
CA GLY A 43 -1.60 1.93 -5.72
C GLY A 43 -2.45 0.77 -5.20
N ALA A 44 -2.22 -0.44 -5.70
CA ALA A 44 -2.88 -1.65 -5.22
C ALA A 44 -2.54 -1.95 -3.75
N MET A 45 -1.27 -1.80 -3.35
CA MET A 45 -0.82 -1.97 -1.97
C MET A 45 -1.49 -0.96 -1.02
N VAL A 46 -1.56 0.32 -1.41
CA VAL A 46 -2.28 1.35 -0.64
C VAL A 46 -3.76 1.00 -0.53
N GLY A 47 -4.41 0.63 -1.63
CA GLY A 47 -5.81 0.20 -1.66
C GLY A 47 -6.05 -0.99 -0.72
N ALA A 48 -5.25 -2.05 -0.81
CA ALA A 48 -5.34 -3.21 0.06
C ALA A 48 -5.12 -2.86 1.53
N GLY A 49 -4.15 -1.99 1.84
CA GLY A 49 -3.89 -1.50 3.18
C GLY A 49 -5.07 -0.70 3.76
N LEU A 50 -5.71 0.16 2.96
CA LEU A 50 -6.92 0.88 3.35
C LEU A 50 -8.11 -0.07 3.58
N LEU A 51 -8.34 -1.02 2.67
CA LEU A 51 -9.36 -2.06 2.85
C LEU A 51 -9.10 -2.86 4.15
N LEU A 52 -7.85 -3.21 4.40
CA LEU A 52 -7.46 -3.88 5.63
C LEU A 52 -7.59 -2.97 6.86
N ALA A 53 -7.45 -1.66 6.75
CA ALA A 53 -7.64 -0.75 7.87
C ALA A 53 -9.12 -0.50 8.22
N PHE A 54 -9.99 -0.46 7.21
CA PHE A 54 -11.35 0.07 7.38
C PHE A 54 -12.48 -0.95 7.18
N ILE A 55 -12.25 -2.07 6.48
CA ILE A 55 -13.30 -3.09 6.32
C ILE A 55 -13.37 -3.95 7.58
N PRO A 56 -14.46 -3.94 8.35
CA PRO A 56 -14.59 -4.88 9.46
C PRO A 56 -14.55 -6.30 8.90
N PHE A 57 -13.66 -7.15 9.46
CA PHE A 57 -13.67 -8.57 9.14
C PHE A 57 -14.92 -9.13 9.80
N GLN A 58 -16.02 -9.18 9.05
CA GLN A 58 -17.23 -9.82 9.52
C GLN A 58 -16.90 -11.31 9.65
N LYS A 59 -16.71 -11.78 10.89
CA LYS A 59 -16.86 -13.20 11.18
C LYS A 59 -18.31 -13.53 10.82
N ARG A 60 -18.52 -14.12 9.63
CA ARG A 60 -19.78 -14.80 9.33
C ARG A 60 -19.88 -15.92 10.35
N ILE A 61 -20.82 -15.76 11.28
CA ILE A 61 -21.29 -16.80 12.20
C ILE A 61 -22.09 -17.79 11.35
#